data_AF-A0A8X6HC30-F1
#
_entry.id   AF-A0A8X6HC30-F1
#
_cell.length_a   1.000
_cell.length_b   1.000
_cell.length_c   1.000
_cell.angle_alpha   90.00
_cell.angle_beta   90.00
_cell.angle_gamma   90.00
#
_symmetry.space_group_name_H-M   'P 1'
#
loop_
_entity.id
_entity.type
_entity.pdbx_description
1 polymer ?
#
loop_
_entity_poly.entity_id
_entity_poly.type
_entity_poly.pdbx_seq_one_letter_code
_entity_poly.pdbx_strand_id
1 'polypeptide(L)'
;MPFNFDVSDLHEEFVNINQLQEQLIEIQSDQALRYNFYKNTESLCAFWLKLKTEKPIIVKEALKVLLPFSTTYMCEAGFSALCVIKNNYRNKLNPEIDIRCSLTSIQPRFEDLSKCIQAQGSH
;
A
#
# COMPACT_ATOMS: atom_id res chain seq x y z
N MET A 1 -6.62 14.34 -4.41
CA MET A 1 -7.28 13.70 -5.58
C MET A 1 -6.31 13.76 -6.76
N PRO A 2 -6.24 12.75 -7.64
CA PRO A 2 -5.18 12.66 -8.67
C PRO A 2 -5.15 13.85 -9.63
N PHE A 3 -6.27 14.56 -9.78
CA PHE A 3 -6.41 15.70 -10.67
C PHE A 3 -6.15 17.07 -10.03
N ASN A 4 -5.87 17.13 -8.72
CA ASN A 4 -5.69 18.38 -7.95
C ASN A 4 -4.27 18.47 -7.35
N PHE A 5 -3.27 17.94 -8.05
CA PHE A 5 -1.89 17.91 -7.58
C PHE A 5 -1.21 19.27 -7.84
N ASP A 6 -0.70 19.91 -6.79
CA ASP A 6 0.05 21.16 -6.90
C ASP A 6 1.54 20.85 -7.07
N VAL A 7 2.16 21.45 -8.08
CA VAL A 7 3.58 21.27 -8.41
C VAL A 7 4.49 21.77 -7.26
N SER A 8 3.95 22.63 -6.41
CA SER A 8 4.62 23.18 -5.22
C SER A 8 5.03 22.12 -4.18
N ASP A 9 4.42 20.92 -4.22
CA ASP A 9 4.73 19.82 -3.29
C ASP A 9 5.96 18.98 -3.72
N LEU A 10 6.65 19.34 -4.82
CA LEU A 10 7.75 18.54 -5.38
C LEU A 10 9.12 19.21 -5.16
N HIS A 11 10.01 18.48 -4.48
CA HIS A 11 11.37 18.93 -4.20
C HIS A 11 12.20 18.93 -5.50
N GLU A 12 12.74 20.10 -5.86
CA GLU A 12 13.25 20.45 -7.19
C GLU A 12 14.47 19.63 -7.68
N GLU A 13 14.31 18.94 -8.81
CA GLU A 13 15.39 18.61 -9.75
C GLU A 13 15.06 19.32 -11.09
N PHE A 14 15.74 20.44 -11.33
CA PHE A 14 15.40 21.49 -12.31
C PHE A 14 15.31 21.07 -13.80
N VAL A 15 15.65 19.83 -14.17
CA VAL A 15 15.52 19.33 -15.54
C VAL A 15 14.16 18.63 -15.77
N ASN A 16 13.46 18.21 -14.71
CA ASN A 16 12.25 17.38 -14.82
C ASN A 16 10.93 18.17 -14.72
N ILE A 17 10.97 19.43 -14.29
CA ILE A 17 9.77 20.21 -13.97
C ILE A 17 8.92 20.48 -15.21
N ASN A 18 9.53 20.79 -16.35
CA ASN A 18 8.78 21.06 -17.59
C ASN A 18 8.05 19.80 -18.09
N GLN A 19 8.74 18.66 -18.15
CA GLN A 19 8.14 17.39 -18.59
C GLN A 19 7.08 16.87 -17.62
N LEU A 20 7.30 17.10 -16.32
CA LEU A 20 6.33 16.82 -15.28
C LEU A 20 5.07 17.69 -15.45
N GLN A 21 5.23 19.00 -15.67
CA GLN A 21 4.11 19.92 -15.89
C GLN A 21 3.31 19.56 -17.14
N GLU A 22 3.98 19.20 -18.24
CA GLU A 22 3.32 18.72 -19.46
C GLU A 22 2.48 17.46 -19.19
N GLN A 23 3.07 16.44 -18.55
CA GLN A 23 2.34 15.20 -18.20
C GLN A 23 1.16 15.48 -17.25
N LEU A 24 1.31 16.44 -16.34
CA LEU A 24 0.27 16.84 -15.41
C LEU A 24 -0.89 17.53 -16.14
N ILE A 25 -0.60 18.45 -17.05
CA ILE A 25 -1.60 19.13 -17.89
C ILE A 25 -2.37 18.11 -18.74
N GLU A 26 -1.67 17.15 -19.35
CA GLU A 26 -2.31 16.07 -20.12
C GLU A 26 -3.28 15.25 -19.27
N ILE A 27 -2.88 14.83 -18.06
CA ILE A 27 -3.73 14.06 -17.15
C ILE A 27 -4.94 14.89 -16.69
N GLN A 28 -4.76 16.18 -16.41
CA GLN A 28 -5.83 17.06 -15.95
C GLN A 28 -6.83 17.38 -17.06
N SER A 29 -6.37 17.47 -18.31
CA SER A 29 -7.21 17.79 -19.47
C SER A 29 -7.95 16.56 -20.04
N ASP A 30 -7.45 15.35 -19.78
CA ASP A 30 -8.06 14.10 -20.27
C ASP A 30 -9.38 13.75 -19.53
N GLN A 31 -10.49 14.13 -20.16
CA GLN A 31 -11.83 13.85 -19.68
C GLN A 31 -12.19 12.36 -19.71
N ALA A 32 -11.63 11.59 -20.64
CA ALA A 32 -11.92 10.15 -20.74
C ALA A 32 -11.25 9.41 -19.59
N LEU A 33 -9.99 9.76 -19.28
CA LEU A 33 -9.25 9.26 -18.14
C LEU A 33 -9.99 9.58 -16.82
N ARG A 34 -10.46 10.83 -16.67
CA ARG A 34 -11.26 11.26 -15.52
C ARG A 34 -12.57 10.48 -15.39
N TYR A 35 -13.32 10.35 -16.49
CA TYR A 35 -14.57 9.60 -16.51
C TYR A 35 -14.36 8.13 -16.15
N ASN A 36 -13.33 7.48 -16.73
CA ASN A 36 -13.02 6.08 -16.46
C ASN A 36 -12.63 5.84 -15.00
N PHE A 37 -11.88 6.75 -14.39
CA PHE A 37 -11.52 6.66 -12.97
C PHE A 37 -12.77 6.63 -12.08
N TYR A 38 -13.69 7.57 -12.27
CA TYR A 38 -14.92 7.65 -11.46
C TYR A 38 -15.91 6.53 -11.78
N LYS A 39 -16.07 6.18 -13.06
CA LYS A 39 -17.01 5.12 -13.49
C LYS A 39 -16.60 3.75 -12.99
N ASN A 40 -15.31 3.42 -13.09
CA ASN A 40 -14.81 2.10 -12.72
C ASN A 40 -14.48 1.99 -11.23
N THR A 41 -14.67 3.07 -10.45
CA THR A 41 -14.30 3.14 -9.02
C THR A 41 -12.86 2.66 -8.80
N GLU A 42 -11.95 3.11 -9.67
CA GLU A 42 -10.57 2.65 -9.66
C GLU A 42 -9.82 3.20 -8.42
N SER A 43 -8.95 2.37 -7.83
CA SER A 43 -8.13 2.84 -6.71
C SER A 43 -7.06 3.81 -7.20
N LEU A 44 -6.63 4.73 -6.32
CA LEU A 44 -5.61 5.71 -6.66
C LEU A 44 -4.30 5.05 -7.08
N CYS A 45 -3.91 3.95 -6.43
CA CYS A 45 -2.73 3.19 -6.81
C CYS A 45 -2.87 2.53 -8.18
N ALA A 46 -4.02 1.90 -8.48
CA ALA A 46 -4.26 1.27 -9.77
C ALA A 46 -4.21 2.28 -10.92
N PHE A 47 -4.82 3.45 -10.71
CA PHE A 47 -4.78 4.56 -11.64
C PHE A 47 -3.34 4.98 -12.03
N TRP A 48 -2.47 5.26 -11.04
CA TRP A 48 -1.10 5.68 -11.32
C TRP A 48 -0.25 4.55 -11.91
N LEU A 49 -0.49 3.30 -11.50
CA LEU A 49 0.23 2.15 -12.08
C LEU A 49 -0.10 1.94 -13.55
N LYS A 50 -1.34 2.19 -13.97
CA LYS A 50 -1.75 2.10 -15.38
C LYS A 50 -1.02 3.10 -16.27
N LEU A 51 -0.73 4.30 -15.74
CA LEU A 51 -0.05 5.38 -16.47
C LEU A 51 1.48 5.26 -16.44
N LYS A 52 2.04 4.28 -15.72
CA LYS A 52 3.48 4.16 -15.46
C LYS A 52 4.33 4.11 -16.72
N THR A 53 3.84 3.48 -17.79
CA THR A 53 4.57 3.36 -19.06
C THR A 53 4.50 4.61 -19.90
N GLU A 54 3.36 5.31 -19.90
CA GLU A 54 3.12 6.49 -20.75
C GLU A 54 3.62 7.78 -20.09
N LYS A 55 3.45 7.91 -18.78
CA LYS A 55 3.74 9.12 -17.99
C LYS A 55 4.61 8.78 -16.76
N PRO A 56 5.83 8.23 -16.97
CA PRO A 56 6.63 7.67 -15.88
C PRO A 56 7.10 8.71 -14.85
N ILE A 57 7.27 9.97 -15.26
CA ILE A 57 7.81 11.05 -14.42
C ILE A 57 6.79 11.43 -13.35
N ILE A 58 5.57 11.79 -13.75
CA ILE A 58 4.51 12.16 -12.79
C ILE A 58 4.08 10.96 -11.93
N VAL A 59 4.06 9.75 -12.51
CA VAL A 59 3.73 8.53 -11.76
C VAL A 59 4.75 8.27 -10.65
N LYS A 60 6.05 8.47 -10.93
CA LYS A 60 7.10 8.33 -9.92
C LYS A 60 6.86 9.28 -8.75
N GLU A 61 6.56 10.54 -9.01
CA GLU A 61 6.31 11.54 -7.97
C GLU A 61 5.00 11.26 -7.21
N ALA A 62 3.93 10.89 -7.90
CA ALA A 62 2.68 10.48 -7.26
C ALA A 62 2.88 9.27 -6.33
N LEU A 63 3.66 8.27 -6.75
CA LEU A 63 3.97 7.11 -5.91
C LEU A 63 4.78 7.48 -4.67
N LYS A 64 5.70 8.44 -4.74
CA LYS A 64 6.43 8.92 -3.55
C LYS A 64 5.51 9.54 -2.50
N VAL A 65 4.39 10.14 -2.91
CA VAL A 65 3.38 10.68 -1.99
C VAL A 65 2.44 9.59 -1.45
N LEU A 66 2.17 8.55 -2.25
CA LEU A 66 1.25 7.46 -1.89
C LEU A 66 1.88 6.38 -1.02
N LEU A 67 3.14 6.03 -1.25
CA LEU A 67 3.85 4.96 -0.55
C LEU A 67 4.17 5.20 0.94
N PRO A 68 4.42 6.43 1.44
CA PRO A 68 4.70 6.70 2.85
C PRO A 68 3.56 6.23 3.75
N PHE A 69 2.31 6.35 3.28
CA PHE A 69 1.14 5.89 4.04
C PHE A 69 1.16 4.38 4.29
N SER A 70 1.56 3.57 3.30
CA SER A 70 1.65 2.13 3.48
C SER A 70 2.72 1.71 4.48
N THR A 71 3.91 2.33 4.46
CA THR A 71 5.01 1.91 5.33
C THR A 71 4.85 2.44 6.75
N THR A 72 4.42 3.68 6.95
CA THR A 72 4.22 4.24 8.29
C THR A 72 3.05 3.57 8.98
N TYR A 73 1.91 3.39 8.29
CA TYR A 73 0.78 2.64 8.85
C TYR A 73 1.15 1.20 9.18
N MET A 74 1.88 0.50 8.30
CA MET A 74 2.31 -0.87 8.60
C MET A 74 3.32 -0.93 9.76
N CYS A 75 4.20 0.06 9.90
CA CYS A 75 5.10 0.17 11.05
C CYS A 75 4.31 0.43 12.35
N GLU A 76 3.35 1.35 12.34
CA GLU A 76 2.48 1.65 13.48
C GLU A 76 1.61 0.44 13.86
N ALA A 77 1.00 -0.21 12.87
CA ALA A 77 0.22 -1.43 13.06
C ALA A 77 1.09 -2.57 13.61
N GLY A 78 2.31 -2.73 13.09
CA GLY A 78 3.26 -3.73 13.58
C GLY A 78 3.72 -3.47 15.01
N PHE A 79 3.96 -2.21 15.37
CA PHE A 79 4.30 -1.82 16.73
C PHE A 79 3.12 -2.03 17.69
N SER A 80 1.90 -1.67 17.26
CA SER A 80 0.67 -1.91 18.02
C SER A 80 0.46 -3.42 18.26
N ALA A 81 0.60 -4.24 17.22
CA ALA A 81 0.52 -5.70 17.31
C ALA A 81 1.55 -6.24 18.29
N LEU A 82 2.81 -5.80 18.21
CA LEU A 82 3.86 -6.19 19.16
C LEU A 82 3.50 -5.82 20.61
N CYS A 83 2.95 -4.63 20.85
CA CYS A 83 2.50 -4.20 22.18
C CYS A 83 1.39 -5.10 22.74
N VAL A 84 0.39 -5.45 21.93
CA VAL A 84 -0.71 -6.35 22.32
C VAL A 84 -0.19 -7.75 22.63
N ILE A 85 0.66 -8.27 21.75
CA ILE A 85 1.23 -9.62 21.84
C ILE A 85 2.14 -9.74 23.08
N LYS A 86 3.00 -8.74 23.33
CA LYS A 86 3.92 -8.69 24.47
C LYS A 86 3.21 -8.68 25.83
N ASN A 87 1.99 -8.13 25.90
CA ASN A 87 1.24 -8.06 27.16
C ASN A 87 0.55 -9.38 27.51
N ASN A 88 0.17 -10.19 26.50
CA ASN A 88 -0.60 -11.43 26.69
C ASN A 88 0.25 -12.71 26.78
N TYR A 89 1.45 -12.74 26.18
CA TYR A 89 2.29 -13.96 26.10
C TYR A 89 3.72 -13.73 26.61
N ARG A 90 3.92 -13.62 27.93
CA ARG A 90 5.24 -13.33 28.52
C ARG A 90 6.30 -14.44 28.38
N ASN A 91 5.93 -15.70 28.10
CA ASN A 91 6.87 -16.83 28.23
C ASN A 91 7.02 -17.74 26.98
N LYS A 92 6.36 -17.46 25.84
CA LYS A 92 6.39 -18.34 24.65
C LYS A 92 6.37 -17.58 23.30
N LEU A 93 6.82 -16.33 23.28
CA LEU A 93 6.64 -15.49 22.11
C LEU A 93 7.74 -15.67 21.06
N ASN A 94 7.34 -15.85 19.80
CA ASN A 94 8.22 -15.61 18.65
C ASN A 94 7.72 -14.35 17.91
N PRO A 95 8.23 -13.17 18.28
CA PRO A 95 7.68 -11.89 17.81
C PRO A 95 7.67 -11.78 16.28
N GLU A 96 8.62 -12.42 15.59
CA GLU A 96 8.66 -12.39 14.13
C GLU A 96 7.46 -13.12 13.49
N ILE A 97 7.14 -14.32 14.00
CA ILE A 97 6.04 -15.14 13.48
C ILE A 97 4.70 -14.52 13.89
N ASP A 98 4.58 -14.09 15.15
CA ASP A 98 3.33 -13.62 15.73
C ASP A 98 2.89 -12.27 15.15
N ILE A 99 3.83 -11.34 14.92
CA ILE A 99 3.55 -10.08 14.23
C ILE A 99 3.17 -10.36 12.77
N ARG A 100 3.88 -11.27 12.08
CA ARG A 100 3.58 -11.62 10.69
C ARG A 100 2.18 -12.20 10.53
N CYS A 101 1.77 -13.08 11.44
CA CYS A 101 0.40 -13.61 11.48
C CYS A 101 -0.65 -12.53 11.80
N SER A 102 -0.29 -11.53 12.61
CA SER A 102 -1.22 -10.46 13.01
C SER A 102 -1.39 -9.39 11.92
N LEU A 103 -0.35 -9.16 11.11
CA LEU A 103 -0.36 -8.15 10.04
C LEU A 103 -0.77 -8.71 8.67
N THR A 104 -0.76 -10.03 8.49
CA THR A 104 -1.10 -10.63 7.21
C THR A 104 -2.60 -10.60 6.93
N SER A 105 -2.97 -10.25 5.70
CA SER A 105 -4.34 -10.43 5.19
C SER A 105 -4.57 -11.83 4.60
N ILE A 106 -3.55 -12.69 4.60
CA ILE A 106 -3.64 -14.07 4.11
C ILE A 106 -4.47 -14.89 5.10
N GLN A 107 -5.57 -15.48 4.64
CA GLN A 107 -6.35 -16.37 5.47
C GLN A 107 -5.58 -17.69 5.74
N PRO A 108 -5.50 -18.14 7.01
CA PRO A 108 -4.90 -19.43 7.31
C PRO A 108 -5.68 -20.55 6.63
N ARG A 109 -4.96 -21.50 6.03
CA ARG A 109 -5.58 -22.72 5.48
C ARG A 109 -5.87 -23.69 6.60
N PHE A 110 -6.90 -23.41 7.39
CA PHE A 110 -7.26 -24.17 8.59
C PHE A 110 -7.49 -25.65 8.30
N GLU A 111 -8.05 -25.99 7.14
CA GLU A 111 -8.29 -27.37 6.70
C GLU A 111 -7.00 -28.16 6.45
N ASP A 112 -5.95 -27.51 5.99
CA ASP A 112 -4.65 -28.15 5.77
C ASP A 112 -3.86 -28.24 7.09
N LEU A 113 -3.97 -27.20 7.93
CA LEU A 113 -3.38 -27.18 9.27
C LEU A 113 -3.99 -28.26 10.19
N SER A 114 -5.31 -28.47 10.13
CA SER A 114 -5.99 -29.45 10.99
C SER A 114 -5.60 -30.89 10.67
N LYS A 115 -5.28 -31.20 9.41
CA LYS A 115 -4.77 -32.53 9.00
C LYS A 115 -3.38 -32.83 9.57
N CYS A 116 -2.57 -31.82 9.83
CA CYS A 116 -1.22 -31.94 10.36
C CYS A 116 -1.17 -32.03 11.90
N ILE A 117 -2.28 -31.74 12.59
CA ILE A 117 -2.37 -31.83 14.04
C ILE A 117 -2.89 -33.23 14.40
N GLN A 118 -2.03 -34.08 14.96
CA GLN A 118 -2.48 -35.33 15.58
C GLN A 118 -3.37 -35.02 16.78
N ALA A 119 -4.60 -35.56 16.77
CA ALA A 119 -5.47 -35.50 17.93
C ALA A 119 -4.75 -36.13 19.13
N GLN A 120 -4.45 -35.33 20.15
CA GLN A 120 -3.99 -35.88 21.42
C GLN A 120 -5.20 -36.58 22.04
N GLY A 121 -5.20 -37.91 21.98
CA GLY A 121 -6.20 -38.72 22.66
C GLY A 121 -6.21 -38.36 24.15
N SER A 122 -7.35 -37.92 24.65
CA SER A 122 -7.57 -37.77 26.09
C SER A 122 -7.61 -39.16 26.72
N HIS A 123 -6.84 -39.35 27.79
CA HIS A 123 -6.75 -40.59 28.55
C HIS A 123 -7.75 -40.63 29.71
#